data_AF-A0A3D0Z0L6-F1
#
_entry.id   AF-A0A3D0Z0L6-F1
#
_cell.length_a   1.000
_cell.length_b   1.000
_cell.length_c   1.000
_cell.angle_alpha   90.00
_cell.angle_beta   90.00
_cell.angle_gamma   90.00
#
_symmetry.space_group_name_H-M   'P 1'
#
loop_
_entity.id
_entity.type
_entity.pdbx_description
1 polymer ?
#
loop_
_entity_poly.entity_id
_entity_poly.type
_entity_poly.pdbx_seq_one_letter_code
_entity_poly.pdbx_strand_id
1 'polypeptide(L)'
;MGRELPRWALPVTLTLVILLGIPVLAYGVGWWRPGRPGPEEPGPPGAAALWEPLQEARFYERLPGGAVQCGICFRACVIPAGGRGFCRTRV
;
A
#
# COMPACT_ATOMS: atom_id res chain seq x y z
N MET A 1 -13.65 40.55 -54.41
CA MET A 1 -13.83 40.03 -53.04
C MET A 1 -13.66 38.52 -53.09
N GLY A 2 -12.49 38.02 -52.74
CA GLY A 2 -12.16 36.59 -52.73
C GLY A 2 -10.70 36.45 -52.33
N ARG A 3 -10.44 36.23 -51.04
CA ARG A 3 -9.06 36.10 -50.54
C ARG A 3 -8.61 34.67 -50.79
N GLU A 4 -8.04 34.44 -51.96
CA GLU A 4 -7.39 33.18 -52.33
C GLU A 4 -6.06 33.11 -51.57
N LEU A 5 -6.02 32.34 -50.48
CA LEU A 5 -4.81 32.17 -49.67
C LEU A 5 -3.76 31.42 -50.52
N PRO A 6 -2.52 31.93 -50.61
CA PRO A 6 -1.50 31.34 -51.46
C PRO A 6 -1.14 29.93 -50.97
N ARG A 7 -0.77 29.04 -51.90
CA ARG A 7 -0.58 27.59 -51.65
C ARG A 7 0.49 27.26 -50.60
N TRP A 8 1.41 28.19 -50.33
CA TRP A 8 2.42 28.10 -49.26
C TRP A 8 1.93 28.66 -47.91
N ALA A 9 0.82 29.38 -47.86
CA ALA A 9 0.23 29.87 -46.60
C ALA A 9 -0.38 28.73 -45.79
N LEU A 10 -0.88 27.66 -46.43
CA LEU A 10 -1.42 26.46 -45.79
C LEU A 10 -0.43 25.75 -44.85
N PRO A 11 0.82 25.43 -45.24
CA PRO A 11 1.77 24.82 -44.32
C PRO A 11 2.22 25.79 -43.21
N VAL A 12 2.31 27.09 -43.49
CA VAL A 12 2.74 28.09 -42.51
C VAL A 12 1.66 28.34 -41.45
N THR A 13 0.39 28.45 -41.85
CA THR A 13 -0.73 28.59 -40.90
C THR A 13 -0.96 27.30 -40.12
N LEU A 14 -0.82 26.12 -40.73
CA LEU A 14 -0.90 24.84 -40.03
C LEU A 14 0.22 24.72 -38.98
N THR A 15 1.44 25.09 -39.33
CA THR A 15 2.60 25.04 -38.42
C THR A 15 2.43 26.01 -37.24
N LEU A 16 1.92 27.21 -37.49
CA LEU A 16 1.64 28.20 -36.43
C LEU A 16 0.51 27.75 -35.48
N VAL A 17 -0.56 27.14 -36.02
CA VAL A 17 -1.66 26.59 -35.20
C VAL A 17 -1.19 25.40 -34.36
N ILE A 18 -0.33 24.53 -34.90
CA ILE A 18 0.25 23.39 -34.19
C ILE A 18 1.19 23.87 -33.08
N LEU A 19 2.14 24.77 -33.39
CA LEU A 19 3.15 25.22 -32.42
C LEU A 19 2.58 26.11 -31.31
N LEU A 20 1.51 26.87 -31.56
CA LEU A 20 0.90 27.74 -30.55
C LEU A 20 -0.34 27.11 -29.87
N GLY A 21 -1.07 26.21 -30.54
CA GLY A 21 -2.28 25.57 -30.01
C GLY A 21 -2.01 24.32 -29.16
N ILE A 22 -1.03 23.49 -29.55
CA ILE A 22 -0.68 22.27 -28.81
C ILE A 22 -0.14 22.53 -27.41
N PRO A 23 0.80 23.49 -27.17
CA PRO A 23 1.23 23.79 -25.82
C PRO A 23 0.11 24.42 -24.98
N VAL A 24 -0.78 25.24 -25.55
CA VAL A 24 -1.94 25.80 -24.80
C VAL A 24 -2.92 24.69 -24.38
N LEU A 25 -3.17 23.69 -25.24
CA LEU A 25 -3.93 22.49 -24.89
C LEU A 25 -3.22 21.61 -23.86
N ALA A 26 -1.91 21.43 -23.96
CA ALA A 26 -1.14 20.60 -23.03
C ALA A 26 -0.95 21.26 -21.65
N TYR A 27 -0.77 22.58 -21.60
CA TYR A 27 -0.58 23.34 -20.36
C TYR A 27 -1.91 23.68 -19.66
N GLY A 28 -3.03 23.73 -20.38
CA GLY A 28 -4.37 23.85 -19.78
C GLY A 28 -4.91 22.53 -19.21
N VAL A 29 -4.42 21.40 -19.70
CA VAL A 29 -4.85 20.06 -19.26
C VAL A 29 -3.91 19.55 -18.17
N GLY A 30 -3.96 20.19 -17.01
CA GLY A 30 -3.57 19.58 -15.73
C GLY A 30 -4.53 18.46 -15.27
N TRP A 31 -5.21 17.77 -16.19
CA TRP A 31 -6.39 16.93 -15.97
C TRP A 31 -6.35 15.75 -16.98
N TRP A 32 -5.68 14.63 -16.72
CA TRP A 32 -6.38 13.43 -16.25
C TRP A 32 -5.37 12.35 -15.80
N ARG A 33 -4.68 12.59 -14.69
CA ARG A 33 -4.31 11.48 -13.81
C ARG A 33 -5.23 11.63 -12.60
N PRO A 34 -6.44 11.05 -12.60
CA PRO A 34 -7.00 10.72 -11.31
C PRO A 34 -5.95 9.76 -10.74
N GLY A 35 -5.20 10.22 -9.73
CA GLY A 35 -4.52 9.27 -8.85
C GLY A 35 -5.57 8.24 -8.56
N ARG A 36 -5.34 6.98 -9.00
CA ARG A 36 -6.36 5.95 -8.87
C ARG A 36 -6.80 6.05 -7.41
N PRO A 37 -8.08 6.35 -7.10
CA PRO A 37 -8.55 5.90 -5.82
C PRO A 37 -8.24 4.41 -5.87
N GLY A 38 -7.30 3.98 -5.02
CA GLY A 38 -7.21 2.56 -4.73
C GLY A 38 -8.63 2.10 -4.41
N PRO A 39 -8.97 0.83 -4.64
CA PRO A 39 -10.20 0.31 -4.04
C PRO A 39 -10.20 0.81 -2.60
N GLU A 40 -11.26 1.53 -2.21
CA GLU A 40 -11.42 1.99 -0.83
C GLU A 40 -11.35 0.72 0.00
N GLU A 41 -10.16 0.45 0.55
CA GLU A 41 -9.97 -0.71 1.39
C GLU A 41 -10.88 -0.43 2.57
N PRO A 42 -11.93 -1.23 2.79
CA PRO A 42 -12.77 -1.05 3.94
C PRO A 42 -11.83 -1.02 5.13
N GLY A 43 -11.82 0.13 5.83
CA GLY A 43 -10.99 0.31 7.01
C GLY A 43 -11.21 -0.91 7.92
N PRO A 44 -10.14 -1.46 8.53
CA PRO A 44 -10.22 -2.68 9.30
C PRO A 44 -11.45 -2.63 10.20
N PRO A 45 -12.37 -3.63 10.14
CA PRO A 45 -13.56 -3.67 10.98
C PRO A 45 -13.18 -3.22 12.37
N GLY A 46 -13.84 -2.16 12.85
CA GLY A 46 -13.46 -1.49 14.08
C GLY A 46 -13.14 -2.52 15.15
N ALA A 47 -12.04 -2.28 15.89
CA ALA A 47 -11.22 -3.19 16.72
C ALA A 47 -11.88 -4.44 17.39
N ALA A 48 -13.19 -4.50 17.51
CA ALA A 48 -13.97 -5.64 17.96
C ALA A 48 -14.26 -6.72 16.90
N ALA A 49 -14.10 -6.47 15.59
CA ALA A 49 -14.59 -7.38 14.54
C ALA A 49 -13.52 -8.14 13.72
N LEU A 50 -12.22 -7.91 13.98
CA LEU A 50 -11.10 -8.52 13.23
C LEU A 50 -10.23 -9.50 14.03
N TRP A 51 -10.59 -9.85 15.26
CA TRP A 51 -9.82 -10.86 15.98
C TRP A 51 -10.35 -12.23 15.55
N GLU A 52 -9.65 -12.91 14.64
CA GLU A 52 -9.70 -14.37 14.65
C GLU A 52 -9.40 -14.85 16.08
N PRO A 53 -10.06 -15.94 16.53
CA PRO A 53 -9.78 -16.50 17.84
C PRO A 53 -8.27 -16.77 17.97
N LEU A 54 -7.65 -16.14 18.97
CA LEU A 54 -6.24 -16.30 19.29
C LEU A 54 -5.92 -17.79 19.39
N GLN A 55 -5.15 -18.29 18.44
CA GLN A 55 -4.71 -19.67 18.43
C GLN A 55 -3.58 -19.85 19.44
N GLU A 56 -3.64 -20.97 20.14
CA GLU A 56 -2.59 -21.35 21.06
C GLU A 56 -1.27 -21.62 20.32
N ALA A 57 -0.16 -21.21 20.91
CA ALA A 57 1.16 -21.43 20.33
C ALA A 57 1.50 -22.94 20.30
N ARG A 58 2.06 -23.42 19.19
CA ARG A 58 2.37 -24.87 18.99
C ARG A 58 3.69 -25.33 19.61
N PHE A 59 4.59 -24.41 19.94
CA PHE A 59 5.99 -24.71 20.29
C PHE A 59 6.25 -24.63 21.80
N TYR A 60 5.43 -25.31 22.59
CA TYR A 60 5.67 -25.45 24.02
C TYR A 60 5.02 -26.72 24.58
N GLU A 61 5.51 -27.19 25.73
CA GLU A 61 4.94 -28.30 26.47
C GLU A 61 4.53 -27.86 27.88
N ARG A 62 3.36 -28.33 28.34
CA ARG A 62 2.82 -28.01 29.68
C ARG A 62 3.50 -28.89 30.73
N LEU A 63 3.99 -28.28 31.80
CA LEU A 63 4.60 -28.98 32.93
C LEU A 63 3.71 -28.84 34.20
N PRO A 64 3.87 -29.74 35.20
CA PRO A 64 3.19 -29.61 36.49
C PRO A 64 3.48 -28.27 37.17
N GLY A 65 2.54 -27.78 37.98
CA GLY A 65 2.69 -26.51 38.71
C GLY A 65 2.59 -25.25 37.84
N GLY A 66 2.06 -25.35 36.62
CA GLY A 66 1.84 -24.21 35.73
C GLY A 66 3.10 -23.72 34.99
N ALA A 67 4.20 -24.46 35.09
CA ALA A 67 5.38 -24.22 34.29
C ALA A 67 5.18 -24.70 32.84
N VAL A 68 6.00 -24.19 31.93
CA VAL A 68 6.03 -24.64 30.53
C VAL A 68 7.45 -24.83 30.04
N GLN A 69 7.69 -25.83 29.20
CA GLN A 69 8.94 -25.93 28.43
C GLN A 69 8.74 -25.24 27.08
N CYS A 70 9.43 -24.11 26.85
CA CYS A 70 9.29 -23.32 25.63
C CYS A 70 10.25 -23.81 24.54
N GLY A 71 9.73 -24.25 23.40
CA GLY A 71 10.48 -24.79 22.26
C GLY A 71 10.67 -23.82 21.09
N ILE A 72 10.35 -22.53 21.25
CA ILE A 72 10.45 -21.52 20.16
C ILE A 72 11.89 -21.32 19.68
N CYS A 73 12.87 -21.41 20.59
CA CYS A 73 14.28 -21.34 20.27
C CYS A 73 14.98 -22.62 20.72
N PHE A 74 16.17 -22.86 20.16
CA PHE A 74 16.99 -24.05 20.43
C PHE A 74 17.34 -24.28 21.92
N ARG A 75 17.15 -23.29 22.79
CA ARG A 75 17.51 -23.41 24.23
C ARG A 75 16.45 -24.11 25.09
N ALA A 76 15.24 -24.34 24.58
CA ALA A 76 14.21 -25.16 25.23
C ALA A 76 13.95 -24.84 26.72
N CYS A 77 13.90 -23.55 27.10
CA CYS A 77 13.88 -23.16 28.52
C CYS A 77 12.58 -23.53 29.23
N VAL A 78 12.68 -23.97 30.49
CA VAL A 78 11.54 -24.11 31.41
C VAL A 78 11.20 -22.74 31.99
N ILE A 79 9.97 -22.29 31.78
CA ILE A 79 9.44 -21.00 32.21
C ILE A 79 8.41 -21.27 33.32
N PRO A 80 8.60 -20.73 34.55
CA PRO A 80 7.61 -20.85 35.60
C PRO A 80 6.36 -20.01 35.28
N ALA A 81 5.23 -20.28 35.96
CA ALA A 81 4.01 -19.50 35.81
C ALA A 81 4.27 -18.00 36.06
N GLY A 82 3.88 -17.12 35.13
CA GLY A 82 4.15 -15.68 35.19
C GLY A 82 5.61 -15.27 35.00
N GLY A 83 6.51 -16.23 34.77
CA GLY A 83 7.92 -15.99 34.50
C GLY A 83 8.20 -15.64 33.04
N ARG A 84 9.45 -15.30 32.76
CA ARG A 84 9.95 -15.05 31.41
C ARG A 84 11.08 -16.00 31.07
N GLY A 85 11.07 -16.50 29.84
CA GLY A 85 12.18 -17.27 29.31
C GLY A 85 13.41 -16.38 29.09
N PHE A 86 14.59 -16.99 29.05
CA PHE A 86 15.83 -16.23 28.86
C PHE A 86 15.84 -15.44 27.55
N CYS A 87 15.21 -15.92 26.47
CA CYS A 87 15.18 -15.20 25.18
C CYS A 87 14.27 -13.97 25.21
N ARG A 88 13.35 -13.85 26.17
CA ARG A 88 12.38 -12.74 26.32
C ARG A 88 11.48 -12.50 25.10
N THR A 89 11.49 -13.40 24.12
CA THR A 89 10.60 -13.34 22.93
C THR A 89 9.14 -13.54 23.32
N ARG A 90 8.88 -14.41 24.32
CA ARG A 90 7.57 -14.52 24.96
C ARG A 90 7.56 -13.63 26.20
N VAL A 91 6.77 -12.57 26.16
CA VAL A 91 6.45 -11.68 27.29
C VAL A 91 5.14 -12.07 27.94
#